data_AF-A0A974P6J5-F1
#
_entry.id   AF-A0A974P6J5-F1
#
_cell.length_a   1.000
_cell.length_b   1.000
_cell.length_c   1.000
_cell.angle_alpha   90.00
_cell.angle_beta   90.00
_cell.angle_gamma   90.00
#
_symmetry.space_group_name_H-M   'P 1'
#
loop_
_entity.id
_entity.type
_entity.pdbx_description
1 polymer ?
#
loop_
_entity_poly.entity_id
_entity_poly.type
_entity_poly.pdbx_seq_one_letter_code
_entity_poly.pdbx_strand_id
1 'polypeptide(L)'
;MVRRLLRAPDGTTAHLGPNDVRFTTERIWRSPRTGGRYPVQRELIVRTPAGERRWRLTPLFDDQELDSRRTGGPVYWEGAVRAPGARGYLELTGYVSPLKM
;
A
#
# COMPACT_ATOMS: atom_id res chain seq x y z
N MET A 1 11.80 -7.42 -11.27
CA MET A 1 11.22 -8.51 -10.44
C MET A 1 10.78 -7.91 -9.10
N VAL A 2 9.48 -7.97 -8.76
CA VAL A 2 8.97 -7.45 -7.47
C VAL A 2 9.28 -8.47 -6.37
N ARG A 3 10.06 -8.08 -5.36
CA ARG A 3 10.36 -8.92 -4.20
C ARG A 3 9.39 -8.62 -3.07
N ARG A 4 8.89 -9.66 -2.40
CA ARG A 4 8.04 -9.59 -1.21
C ARG A 4 8.67 -10.49 -0.16
N LEU A 5 8.88 -9.96 1.04
CA LEU A 5 9.54 -10.68 2.12
C LEU A 5 8.91 -10.35 3.45
N LEU A 6 8.90 -11.32 4.35
CA LEU A 6 8.59 -11.14 5.77
C LEU A 6 9.75 -11.69 6.57
N ARG A 7 10.26 -10.90 7.53
CA ARG A 7 11.32 -11.33 8.45
C ARG A 7 10.74 -11.46 9.85
N ALA A 8 10.95 -12.61 10.46
CA ALA A 8 10.57 -12.87 11.85
C ALA A 8 11.59 -12.22 12.82
N PRO A 9 11.23 -12.06 14.12
CA PRO A 9 12.12 -11.44 15.10
C PRO A 9 13.46 -12.17 15.29
N ASP A 10 13.47 -13.49 15.12
CA ASP A 10 14.67 -14.35 15.15
C ASP A 10 15.58 -14.18 13.92
N GLY A 11 15.14 -13.42 12.93
CA GLY A 11 15.86 -13.13 11.71
C GLY A 11 15.52 -14.05 10.53
N THR A 12 14.70 -15.07 10.72
CA THR A 12 14.24 -15.98 9.66
C THR A 12 13.45 -15.21 8.61
N THR A 13 13.77 -15.40 7.32
CA THR A 13 13.11 -14.73 6.20
C THR A 13 12.23 -15.67 5.39
N ALA A 14 10.97 -15.29 5.20
CA ALA A 14 10.05 -15.93 4.27
C ALA A 14 9.95 -15.09 2.98
N HIS A 15 10.28 -15.70 1.85
CA HIS A 15 10.02 -15.14 0.53
C HIS A 15 8.56 -15.40 0.16
N LEU A 16 7.86 -14.36 -0.27
CA LEU A 16 6.43 -14.42 -0.55
C LEU A 16 6.20 -14.40 -2.06
N GLY A 17 5.45 -15.37 -2.55
CA GLY A 17 4.93 -15.40 -3.91
C GLY A 17 3.84 -14.34 -4.14
N PRO A 18 3.42 -14.13 -5.40
CA PRO A 18 2.36 -13.18 -5.71
C PRO A 18 1.03 -13.51 -5.02
N ASN A 19 0.70 -14.79 -4.87
CA ASN A 19 -0.55 -15.26 -4.27
C ASN A 19 -0.53 -15.27 -2.73
N ASP A 20 0.64 -15.06 -2.12
CA ASP A 20 0.79 -15.03 -0.66
C ASP A 20 0.41 -13.66 -0.07
N VAL A 21 0.29 -12.63 -0.92
CA VAL A 21 0.00 -11.25 -0.49
C VAL A 21 -1.27 -10.76 -1.17
N ARG A 22 -2.30 -10.48 -0.39
CA ARG A 22 -3.56 -9.91 -0.88
C ARG A 22 -3.86 -8.59 -0.20
N PHE A 23 -4.37 -7.65 -0.98
CA PHE A 23 -4.97 -6.44 -0.45
C PHE A 23 -6.48 -6.42 -0.71
N THR A 24 -7.26 -6.03 0.29
CA THR A 24 -8.69 -5.69 0.17
C THR A 24 -8.86 -4.20 0.39
N THR A 25 -9.63 -3.52 -0.46
CA THR A 25 -10.00 -2.12 -0.23
C THR A 25 -11.08 -2.04 0.83
N GLU A 26 -10.88 -1.22 1.87
CA GLU A 26 -11.90 -0.95 2.90
C GLU A 26 -12.49 0.44 2.79
N ARG A 27 -11.67 1.44 2.46
CA ARG A 27 -12.12 2.84 2.29
C ARG A 27 -11.39 3.49 1.14
N ILE A 28 -12.14 4.25 0.35
CA ILE A 28 -11.62 5.09 -0.72
C ILE A 28 -11.69 6.54 -0.29
N TRP A 29 -10.62 7.29 -0.54
CA TRP A 29 -10.62 8.75 -0.51
C TRP A 29 -10.52 9.27 -1.95
N ARG A 30 -11.29 10.32 -2.26
CA ARG A 30 -11.24 11.00 -3.55
C ARG A 30 -10.48 12.31 -3.39
N SER A 31 -9.39 12.49 -4.13
CA SER A 31 -8.68 13.76 -4.16
C SER A 31 -9.57 14.86 -4.70
N PRO A 32 -9.71 16.00 -4.00
CA PRO A 32 -10.35 17.19 -4.54
C PRO A 32 -9.47 17.89 -5.59
N ARG A 33 -8.15 17.63 -5.60
CA ARG A 33 -7.17 18.29 -6.47
C ARG A 33 -7.08 17.64 -7.85
N THR A 34 -7.08 16.32 -7.91
CA THR A 34 -6.86 15.57 -9.16
C THR A 34 -8.06 14.70 -9.57
N GLY A 35 -9.02 14.51 -8.66
CA GLY A 35 -10.13 13.57 -8.85
C GLY A 35 -9.78 12.10 -8.66
N GLY A 36 -8.51 11.76 -8.39
CA GLY A 36 -8.05 10.39 -8.15
C GLY A 36 -8.78 9.71 -7.01
N ARG A 37 -9.11 8.43 -7.17
CA ARG A 37 -9.85 7.63 -6.18
C ARG A 37 -8.94 6.57 -5.56
N TYR A 38 -8.38 6.87 -4.40
CA TYR A 38 -7.34 6.06 -3.76
C TYR A 38 -7.92 5.14 -2.69
N PRO A 39 -7.60 3.83 -2.69
CA PRO A 39 -7.93 2.93 -1.59
C PRO A 39 -6.99 3.17 -0.40
N VAL A 40 -7.17 4.31 0.27
CA VAL A 40 -6.28 4.79 1.35
C VAL A 40 -6.31 3.92 2.60
N GLN A 41 -7.36 3.11 2.77
CA GLN A 41 -7.45 2.11 3.83
C GLN A 41 -7.66 0.72 3.24
N ARG A 42 -6.82 -0.23 3.66
CA ARG A 42 -6.79 -1.58 3.10
C ARG A 42 -6.58 -2.63 4.17
N GLU A 43 -7.17 -3.80 3.98
CA GLU A 43 -6.75 -5.01 4.68
C GLU A 43 -5.59 -5.62 3.89
N LEU A 44 -4.45 -5.83 4.54
CA LEU A 44 -3.31 -6.60 4.03
C LEU A 44 -3.36 -8.00 4.64
N ILE A 45 -3.42 -9.01 3.79
CA ILE A 45 -3.35 -10.42 4.15
C ILE A 45 -2.03 -10.98 3.63
N VAL A 46 -1.25 -11.59 4.52
CA VAL A 46 0.00 -12.30 4.16
C VAL A 46 -0.09 -13.74 4.63
N ARG A 47 0.10 -14.68 3.72
CA ARG A 47 0.16 -16.12 3.99
C ARG A 47 1.61 -16.57 4.09
N THR A 48 1.89 -17.39 5.10
CA THR A 48 3.20 -18.00 5.33
C THR A 48 3.01 -19.45 5.74
N PRO A 49 4.07 -20.28 5.73
CA PRO A 49 4.01 -21.63 6.31
C PRO A 49 3.60 -21.65 7.79
N ALA A 50 3.85 -20.56 8.53
CA ALA A 50 3.46 -20.41 9.94
C ALA A 50 2.00 -19.95 10.13
N GLY A 51 1.26 -19.68 9.04
CA GLY A 51 -0.13 -19.24 9.07
C GLY A 51 -0.38 -17.93 8.33
N GLU A 52 -1.64 -17.49 8.38
CA GLU A 52 -2.12 -16.23 7.78
C GLU A 52 -2.05 -15.09 8.81
N ARG A 53 -1.52 -13.94 8.38
CA ARG A 53 -1.49 -12.70 9.15
C ARG A 53 -2.30 -11.63 8.44
N ARG A 54 -3.01 -10.82 9.22
CA ARG A 54 -3.86 -9.75 8.72
C ARG A 54 -3.51 -8.43 9.40
N TRP A 55 -3.45 -7.37 8.61
CA TRP A 55 -3.29 -6.02 9.10
C TRP A 55 -4.30 -5.11 8.45
N ARG A 56 -5.05 -4.39 9.28
CA ARG A 56 -5.85 -3.26 8.82
C ARG A 56 -4.97 -2.02 8.74
N LEU A 57 -4.57 -1.66 7.52
CA LEU A 57 -3.75 -0.49 7.24
C LEU A 57 -4.65 0.76 7.26
N THR A 58 -4.48 1.59 8.29
CA THR A 58 -5.21 2.86 8.45
C THR A 58 -4.28 4.03 8.11
N PRO A 59 -4.66 4.95 7.22
CA PRO A 59 -3.83 6.10 6.90
C PRO A 59 -3.74 7.05 8.09
N LEU A 60 -2.62 7.77 8.24
CA LEU A 60 -2.47 8.81 9.27
C LEU A 60 -3.47 9.95 9.05
N PHE A 61 -3.61 10.39 7.79
CA PHE A 61 -4.67 11.26 7.28
C PHE A 61 -4.87 10.99 5.78
N ASP A 62 -5.98 11.46 5.23
CA ASP A 62 -6.41 11.09 3.88
C ASP A 62 -5.58 11.74 2.77
N ASP A 63 -5.34 13.04 2.87
CA ASP A 63 -4.75 13.83 1.79
C ASP A 63 -3.22 13.78 1.81
N GLN A 64 -2.68 12.61 1.47
CA GLN A 64 -1.25 12.37 1.28
C GLN A 64 -0.92 12.21 -0.23
N GLU A 65 -1.66 12.93 -1.09
CA GLU A 65 -1.44 12.93 -2.54
C GLU A 65 -0.28 13.86 -2.94
N LEU A 66 0.61 13.34 -3.78
CA LEU A 66 1.74 14.02 -4.39
C LEU A 66 1.53 14.10 -5.91
N ASP A 67 1.30 15.31 -6.42
CA ASP A 67 1.21 15.56 -7.86
C ASP A 67 2.58 15.93 -8.45
N SER A 68 3.24 14.95 -9.05
CA SER A 68 4.59 15.12 -9.63
C SER A 68 4.58 15.42 -11.14
N ARG A 69 3.41 15.71 -11.73
CA ARG A 69 3.28 15.91 -13.19
C ARG A 69 4.13 17.07 -13.71
N ARG A 70 4.40 18.08 -12.89
CA ARG A 70 5.27 19.22 -13.24
C ARG A 70 6.73 18.83 -13.49
N THR A 71 7.17 17.69 -12.95
CA THR A 71 8.53 17.15 -13.13
C THR A 71 8.53 15.90 -14.03
N GLY A 72 7.45 15.65 -14.77
CA GLY A 72 7.31 14.52 -15.68
C GLY A 72 6.91 13.18 -15.02
N GLY A 73 6.64 13.17 -13.71
CA GLY A 73 6.17 11.97 -13.00
C GLY A 73 4.64 11.84 -12.97
N PRO A 74 4.09 10.72 -12.46
CA PRO A 74 2.65 10.53 -12.28
C PRO A 74 2.10 11.27 -11.05
N VAL A 75 0.80 11.12 -10.79
CA VAL A 75 0.22 11.47 -9.49
C VAL A 75 0.30 10.26 -8.57
N TYR A 76 0.96 10.43 -7.43
CA TYR A 76 1.11 9.43 -6.39
C TYR A 76 0.18 9.73 -5.21
N TRP A 77 -0.19 8.70 -4.47
CA TRP A 77 -0.52 8.85 -3.06
C TRP A 77 0.57 8.15 -2.26
N GLU A 78 1.26 8.92 -1.42
CA GLU A 78 2.43 8.50 -0.67
C GLU A 78 2.15 8.71 0.81
N GLY A 79 1.60 7.69 1.47
CA GLY A 79 1.01 7.90 2.79
C GLY A 79 1.54 7.00 3.89
N ALA A 80 1.80 7.64 5.03
CA ALA A 80 2.05 6.94 6.28
C ALA A 80 0.79 6.19 6.72
N VAL A 81 0.96 4.92 7.08
CA VAL A 81 -0.10 4.02 7.55
C VAL A 81 0.28 3.38 8.88
N ARG A 82 -0.74 3.02 9.66
CA ARG A 82 -0.60 2.27 10.92
C ARG A 82 -1.48 1.03 10.94
N ALA A 83 -1.06 0.06 11.72
CA ALA A 83 -1.86 -1.08 12.16
C ALA A 83 -1.55 -1.33 13.65
N PRO A 84 -2.36 -2.13 14.38
CA PRO A 84 -2.03 -2.49 15.76
C PRO A 84 -0.60 -3.04 15.88
N GLY A 85 0.24 -2.37 16.69
CA GLY A 85 1.65 -2.75 16.89
C GLY A 85 2.59 -2.50 15.70
N ALA A 86 2.15 -1.82 14.64
CA ALA A 86 2.94 -1.61 13.43
C ALA A 86 2.73 -0.24 12.78
N ARG A 87 3.76 0.24 12.08
CA ARG A 87 3.74 1.46 11.27
C ARG A 87 4.43 1.16 9.93
N GLY A 88 4.05 1.88 8.89
CA GLY A 88 4.64 1.70 7.58
C GLY A 88 4.23 2.80 6.61
N TYR A 89 4.50 2.53 5.34
CA TYR A 89 4.19 3.44 4.24
C TYR A 89 3.50 2.68 3.12
N LEU A 90 2.49 3.30 2.51
CA LEU A 90 1.77 2.76 1.37
C LEU A 90 1.85 3.75 0.22
N GLU A 91 2.36 3.27 -0.91
CA GLU A 91 2.39 4.00 -2.17
C GLU A 91 1.27 3.49 -3.08
N LEU A 92 0.52 4.41 -3.70
CA LEU A 92 -0.53 4.10 -4.65
C LEU A 92 -0.35 4.97 -5.89
N THR A 93 -0.20 4.33 -7.04
CA THR A 93 -0.02 4.96 -8.35
C THR A 93 -1.07 4.48 -9.34
N GLY A 94 -1.28 5.22 -10.43
CA GLY A 94 -2.21 4.83 -11.49
C GLY A 94 -3.69 5.15 -11.24
N TYR A 95 -4.03 5.82 -10.13
CA TYR A 95 -5.43 6.12 -9.75
C TYR A 95 -6.01 7.41 -10.33
N VAL A 96 -5.18 8.23 -10.98
CA VAL A 96 -5.61 9.40 -11.78
C VAL A 96 -5.59 9.08 -13.26
N SER A 97 -4.52 8.46 -13.72
CA SER A 97 -4.35 7.96 -15.09
C SER A 97 -3.48 6.70 -15.07
N PRO A 98 -3.64 5.77 -16.02
CA PRO A 98 -2.76 4.61 -16.14
C PRO A 98 -1.29 5.03 -16.21
N LEU A 99 -0.41 4.26 -15.57
CA LEU A 99 1.03 4.43 -15.75
C LEU A 99 1.39 4.05 -17.19
N LYS A 100 2.19 4.90 -17.84
CA LYS A 100 2.83 4.53 -19.11
C LYS A 100 4.10 3.76 -18.76
N MET A 101 4.16 2.50 -19.19
CA MET A 101 5.33 1.63 -19.07
C MET A 101 6.12 1.63 -20.37
#